data_AF-A0A534P8S7-F1
#
_entry.id   AF-A0A534P8S7-F1
#
_cell.length_a   1.000
_cell.length_b   1.000
_cell.length_c   1.000
_cell.angle_alpha   90.00
_cell.angle_beta   90.00
_cell.angle_gamma   90.00
#
_symmetry.space_group_name_H-M   'P 1'
#
loop_
_entity.id
_entity.type
_entity.pdbx_description
1 polymer ?
#
loop_
_entity_poly.entity_id
_entity_poly.type
_entity_poly.pdbx_seq_one_letter_code
_entity_poly.pdbx_strand_id
1 'polypeptide(L)'
;MIGSLAVLLVAVGVAPAVAKSTTPVRPAAKAPRPAPAPAPVPTLCEGDYADSVPAARASEILDAVKDQFVFSIRNIATYERVYYGRDGKLRRNYIRSVVHGTGFAYQVKDGETLIVTNEHVANRPDVTDDEHQVDGVPPGSKKVREQIKIVRDEEDDYEPGHVPLKLALSDSAADIAIVKARKILPVMPFRVGRSSALRPGNLVQVRGFPLGAFAAVNVGKVVNPYTEDTEHGWSHSDFVVDALLSAGNSGSPVFAVNCRTSQPELVGVFHAGYSDAAALNVVVSVDQLREELETLHVPKREGGLRAEITAQDRDRLVKELFAEQTHALTFPFGGRIATVRLADPTTLRFSILDDDYPLVVREGVTLVDRGANGFGTLDGIVVPVDGAPAEASPSLLDAEVRDHFDKLYDSLWHQVLGVVDYRSRLARAQKRADAFDESQQAKMRLRKRNGEQKELLGLCLFDADRAGAVAQRAVATPPVAVAAPTQPSADDTVAAARKDPPVQPSSIAPVAPSQTGSGGDRSGR
;
A
#
# COMPACT_ATOMS: atom_id res chain seq x y z
N MET A 1 32.43 61.53 16.33
CA MET A 1 33.00 62.56 15.43
C MET A 1 32.38 62.37 14.07
N ILE A 2 31.48 63.29 13.73
CA ILE A 2 30.62 63.28 12.54
C ILE A 2 31.17 64.38 11.64
N GLY A 3 31.55 64.04 10.41
CA GLY A 3 32.01 64.99 9.39
C GLY A 3 30.91 65.22 8.36
N SER A 4 30.30 66.39 8.43
CA SER A 4 29.21 66.86 7.58
C SER A 4 29.67 67.50 6.26
N LEU A 5 28.73 67.52 5.30
CA LEU A 5 28.43 68.57 4.32
C LEU A 5 29.45 68.90 3.19
N ALA A 6 29.00 68.78 1.94
CA ALA A 6 28.77 69.94 1.08
C ALA A 6 27.92 69.57 -0.16
N VAL A 7 26.76 70.20 -0.25
CA VAL A 7 25.84 70.25 -1.41
C VAL A 7 26.24 71.46 -2.25
N LEU A 8 26.28 71.32 -3.58
CA LEU A 8 26.29 72.47 -4.49
C LEU A 8 25.13 72.37 -5.47
N LEU A 9 24.14 73.24 -5.24
CA LEU A 9 23.04 73.61 -6.12
C LEU A 9 23.53 74.71 -7.08
N VAL A 10 23.26 74.56 -8.38
CA VAL A 10 23.22 75.69 -9.31
C VAL A 10 21.87 75.66 -10.01
N ALA A 11 21.06 76.67 -9.72
CA ALA A 11 19.84 77.01 -10.44
C ALA A 11 20.12 78.31 -11.22
N VAL A 12 19.75 78.34 -12.49
CA VAL A 12 19.50 79.58 -13.24
C VAL A 12 18.21 79.37 -14.02
N GLY A 13 17.27 80.28 -13.82
CA GLY A 13 16.01 80.35 -14.55
C GLY A 13 15.87 81.65 -15.35
N VAL A 14 14.66 81.81 -15.91
CA VAL A 14 14.07 82.93 -16.66
C VAL A 14 14.35 82.95 -18.18
N ALA A 15 13.45 83.26 -19.12
CA ALA A 15 11.99 83.07 -19.34
C ALA A 15 11.73 83.36 -20.85
N PRO A 16 10.50 83.64 -21.36
CA PRO A 16 9.81 82.86 -22.39
C PRO A 16 9.84 83.50 -23.81
N ALA A 17 9.62 82.69 -24.84
CA ALA A 17 9.27 83.17 -26.18
C ALA A 17 8.09 82.40 -26.75
N VAL A 18 7.08 83.17 -27.18
CA VAL A 18 5.78 82.75 -27.68
C VAL A 18 5.87 82.37 -29.17
N ALA A 19 5.33 81.18 -29.48
CA ALA A 19 4.68 80.69 -30.70
C ALA A 19 5.18 81.12 -32.10
N LYS A 20 5.46 80.10 -32.93
CA LYS A 20 4.82 79.94 -34.24
C LYS A 20 4.69 78.46 -34.59
N SER A 21 3.46 78.06 -34.85
CA SER A 21 3.02 76.72 -35.23
C SER A 21 3.60 76.29 -36.58
N THR A 22 4.31 75.18 -36.60
CA THR A 22 4.40 74.31 -37.78
C THR A 22 4.34 72.87 -37.29
N THR A 23 3.26 72.18 -37.66
CA THR A 23 3.00 70.77 -37.36
C THR A 23 4.08 69.91 -38.02
N PRO A 24 4.93 69.19 -37.27
CA PRO A 24 5.82 68.19 -37.84
C PRO A 24 5.03 66.89 -37.97
N VAL A 25 4.95 66.36 -39.19
CA VAL A 25 4.46 65.01 -39.47
C VAL A 25 5.29 64.03 -38.64
N ARG A 26 4.63 63.38 -37.68
CA ARG A 26 5.18 62.34 -36.81
C ARG A 26 5.61 61.15 -37.69
N PRO A 27 6.89 60.74 -37.69
CA PRO A 27 7.27 59.49 -38.32
C PRO A 27 6.59 58.34 -37.57
N ALA A 28 5.96 57.43 -38.30
CA ALA A 28 5.34 56.24 -37.74
C ALA A 28 6.37 55.49 -36.89
N ALA A 29 6.04 55.27 -35.61
CA ALA A 29 6.82 54.43 -34.72
C ALA A 29 6.90 53.02 -35.32
N LYS A 30 8.11 52.58 -35.69
CA LYS A 30 8.37 51.18 -36.03
C LYS A 30 7.97 50.33 -34.81
N ALA A 31 7.05 49.40 -35.03
CA ALA A 31 6.67 48.40 -34.04
C ALA A 31 7.93 47.69 -33.49
N PRO A 32 7.96 47.33 -32.19
CA PRO A 32 9.04 46.54 -31.63
C PRO A 32 9.16 45.24 -32.41
N ARG A 33 10.37 44.95 -32.90
CA ARG A 33 10.68 43.69 -33.55
C ARG A 33 10.38 42.57 -32.55
N PRO A 34 9.51 41.59 -32.84
CA PRO A 34 9.25 40.49 -31.94
C PRO A 34 10.59 39.81 -31.59
N ALA A 35 10.78 39.54 -30.30
CA ALA A 35 11.96 38.83 -29.82
C ALA A 35 12.15 37.55 -30.67
N PRO A 36 13.37 37.25 -31.12
CA PRO A 36 13.61 36.02 -31.86
C PRO A 36 13.13 34.85 -30.99
N ALA A 37 12.30 33.99 -31.58
CA ALA A 37 11.89 32.74 -30.94
C ALA A 37 13.15 32.02 -30.44
N PRO A 38 13.13 31.44 -29.23
CA PRO A 38 14.28 30.71 -28.70
C PRO A 38 14.72 29.68 -29.74
N ALA A 39 16.01 29.70 -30.07
CA ALA A 39 16.59 28.77 -31.02
C ALA A 39 16.24 27.34 -30.60
N PRO A 40 15.84 26.46 -31.54
CA PRO A 40 15.52 25.08 -31.21
C PRO A 40 16.72 24.45 -30.50
N VAL A 41 16.50 24.04 -29.25
CA VAL A 41 17.50 23.31 -28.47
C VAL A 41 17.87 22.08 -29.29
N PRO A 42 19.17 21.80 -29.53
CA PRO A 42 19.57 20.57 -30.22
C PRO A 42 18.88 19.39 -29.54
N THR A 43 18.18 18.57 -30.32
CA THR A 43 17.53 17.35 -29.82
C THR A 43 18.60 16.52 -29.12
N LEU A 44 18.56 16.53 -27.78
CA LEU A 44 19.49 15.76 -26.96
C LEU A 44 19.37 14.27 -27.31
N CYS A 45 18.16 13.78 -27.64
CA CYS A 45 17.89 12.35 -27.86
C CYS A 45 16.69 12.07 -28.79
N GLU A 46 16.53 10.80 -29.17
CA GLU A 46 15.28 10.24 -29.70
C GLU A 46 14.26 10.07 -28.55
N GLY A 47 13.01 10.51 -28.72
CA GLY A 47 11.94 10.38 -27.73
C GLY A 47 11.85 11.51 -26.69
N ASP A 48 11.07 11.30 -25.61
CA ASP A 48 10.72 12.36 -24.65
C ASP A 48 11.76 12.58 -23.53
N TYR A 49 12.49 11.52 -23.15
CA TYR A 49 13.56 11.55 -22.14
C TYR A 49 14.92 11.20 -22.72
N ALA A 50 15.96 11.77 -22.11
CA ALA A 50 17.32 11.70 -22.62
C ALA A 50 18.08 10.44 -22.16
N ASP A 51 18.89 9.85 -23.04
CA ASP A 51 19.78 8.71 -22.75
C ASP A 51 21.12 9.14 -22.13
N SER A 52 21.48 10.41 -22.33
CA SER A 52 22.68 11.01 -21.75
C SER A 52 22.54 12.53 -21.67
N VAL A 53 23.27 13.13 -20.73
CA VAL A 53 23.43 14.58 -20.65
C VAL A 53 24.86 14.93 -21.05
N PRO A 54 25.08 15.93 -21.94
CA PRO A 54 26.41 16.38 -22.29
C PRO A 54 27.18 16.79 -21.04
N ALA A 55 28.43 16.34 -20.92
CA ALA A 55 29.26 16.59 -19.74
C ALA A 55 29.32 18.09 -19.35
N ALA A 56 29.32 18.99 -20.35
CA ALA A 56 29.32 20.44 -20.13
C ALA A 56 28.07 20.99 -19.44
N ARG A 57 26.93 20.27 -19.50
CA ARG A 57 25.65 20.66 -18.88
C ARG A 57 25.22 19.75 -17.74
N ALA A 58 25.99 18.69 -17.46
CA ALA A 58 25.62 17.69 -16.47
C ALA A 58 25.38 18.32 -15.10
N SER A 59 26.33 19.11 -14.57
CA SER A 59 26.14 19.75 -13.25
C SER A 59 25.04 20.82 -13.26
N GLU A 60 24.88 21.57 -14.36
CA GLU A 60 23.79 22.55 -14.47
C GLU A 60 22.41 21.88 -14.42
N ILE A 61 22.24 20.72 -15.04
CA ILE A 61 20.95 20.02 -15.13
C ILE A 61 20.72 19.15 -13.89
N LEU A 62 21.75 18.44 -13.44
CA LEU A 62 21.68 17.43 -12.39
C LEU A 62 21.88 18.00 -10.99
N ASP A 63 22.56 19.15 -10.85
CA ASP A 63 22.86 19.78 -9.54
C ASP A 63 22.29 21.20 -9.41
N ALA A 64 21.37 21.59 -10.31
CA ALA A 64 20.81 22.96 -10.40
C ALA A 64 20.18 23.47 -9.09
N VAL A 65 19.72 22.57 -8.23
CA VAL A 65 18.89 22.88 -7.07
C VAL A 65 19.75 23.05 -5.82
N LYS A 66 19.73 24.26 -5.26
CA LYS A 66 20.44 24.62 -4.04
C LYS A 66 19.68 24.24 -2.77
N ASP A 67 18.35 24.29 -2.81
CA ASP A 67 17.52 24.02 -1.63
C ASP A 67 17.27 22.52 -1.46
N GLN A 68 17.47 22.03 -0.25
CA GLN A 68 17.25 20.63 0.07
C GLN A 68 15.75 20.33 0.19
N PHE A 69 15.22 19.56 -0.76
CA PHE A 69 13.82 19.09 -0.78
C PHE A 69 13.69 17.58 -0.53
N VAL A 70 14.82 16.88 -0.37
CA VAL A 70 14.91 15.44 -0.03
C VAL A 70 15.44 15.30 1.39
N PHE A 71 14.83 14.44 2.19
CA PHE A 71 15.02 14.35 3.63
C PHE A 71 15.23 12.91 4.08
N SER A 72 16.09 12.71 5.08
CA SER A 72 16.19 11.43 5.79
C SER A 72 14.96 11.26 6.68
N ILE A 73 14.19 10.21 6.44
CA ILE A 73 13.06 9.82 7.28
C ILE A 73 13.52 8.73 8.24
N ARG A 74 13.23 8.90 9.52
CA ARG A 74 13.41 7.89 10.57
C ARG A 74 12.04 7.51 11.12
N ASN A 75 11.69 6.23 11.01
CA ASN A 75 10.53 5.65 11.66
C ASN A 75 10.99 4.80 12.85
N ILE A 76 10.45 5.09 14.03
CA ILE A 76 10.74 4.40 15.28
C ILE A 76 9.44 3.77 15.78
N ALA A 77 9.40 2.44 15.77
CA ALA A 77 8.28 1.65 16.30
C ALA A 77 8.70 0.93 17.58
N THR A 78 7.81 0.88 18.56
CA THR A 78 7.96 0.09 19.79
C THR A 78 6.90 -0.99 19.82
N TYR A 79 7.34 -2.23 20.01
CA TYR A 79 6.52 -3.42 20.05
C TYR A 79 6.47 -4.00 21.46
N GLU A 80 5.28 -4.38 21.92
CA GLU A 80 5.05 -5.17 23.12
C GLU A 80 5.00 -6.65 22.75
N ARG A 81 5.93 -7.43 23.30
CA ARG A 81 5.91 -8.89 23.24
C ARG A 81 5.46 -9.45 24.57
N VAL A 82 4.41 -10.28 24.52
CA VAL A 82 3.91 -11.01 25.68
C VAL A 82 4.46 -12.43 25.64
N TYR A 83 5.00 -12.92 26.76
CA TYR A 83 5.57 -14.27 26.86
C TYR A 83 5.41 -14.85 28.26
N TYR A 84 5.41 -16.18 28.38
CA TYR A 84 5.42 -16.85 29.67
C TYR A 84 6.85 -17.04 30.17
N GLY A 85 7.13 -16.62 31.41
CA GLY A 85 8.37 -16.91 32.09
C GLY A 85 8.49 -18.40 32.45
N ARG A 86 9.70 -18.83 32.87
CA ARG A 86 9.93 -20.20 33.38
C ARG A 86 9.07 -20.54 34.60
N ASP A 87 8.55 -19.52 35.28
CA ASP A 87 7.62 -19.57 36.41
C ASP A 87 6.14 -19.63 35.98
N GLY A 88 5.84 -19.70 34.68
CA GLY A 88 4.48 -19.67 34.15
C GLY A 88 3.79 -18.32 34.26
N LYS A 89 4.49 -17.26 34.70
CA LYS A 89 3.92 -15.91 34.81
C LYS A 89 4.00 -15.19 33.47
N LEU A 90 2.95 -14.46 33.14
CA LEU A 90 2.91 -13.59 31.97
C LEU A 90 3.89 -12.42 32.17
N ARG A 91 4.78 -12.22 31.19
CA ARG A 91 5.76 -11.13 31.15
C ARG A 91 5.60 -10.34 29.87
N ARG A 92 6.02 -9.08 29.92
CA ARG A 92 6.00 -8.13 28.81
C ARG A 92 7.42 -7.68 28.54
N ASN A 93 7.79 -7.63 27.27
CA ASN A 93 9.04 -7.03 26.82
C ASN A 93 8.72 -5.96 25.77
N TYR A 94 9.43 -4.83 25.83
CA TYR A 94 9.28 -3.75 24.86
C TYR A 94 10.50 -3.72 23.95
N ILE A 95 10.28 -3.89 22.65
CA ILE A 95 11.34 -3.98 21.64
C ILE A 95 11.21 -2.77 20.72
N ARG A 96 12.29 -2.02 20.57
CA ARG A 96 12.34 -0.84 19.70
C ARG A 96 12.96 -1.25 18.35
N SER A 97 12.26 -0.96 17.26
CA SER A 97 12.73 -1.10 15.88
C SER A 97 12.89 0.30 15.27
N VAL A 98 13.94 0.48 14.48
CA VAL A 98 14.23 1.73 13.78
C VAL A 98 14.43 1.41 12.30
N VAL A 99 13.77 2.17 11.44
CA VAL A 99 13.94 2.12 9.99
C VAL A 99 14.30 3.50 9.48
N HIS A 100 15.26 3.52 8.57
CA HIS A 100 15.65 4.71 7.82
C HIS A 100 15.16 4.59 6.39
N GLY A 101 14.67 5.70 5.85
CA GLY A 101 14.27 5.84 4.48
C GLY A 101 14.48 7.26 4.00
N THR A 102 13.99 7.53 2.81
CA THR A 102 14.04 8.82 2.15
C THR A 102 12.62 9.33 1.94
N GLY A 103 12.42 10.64 2.00
CA GLY A 103 11.24 11.25 1.42
C GLY A 103 11.54 12.60 0.81
N PHE A 104 10.65 13.07 -0.05
CA PHE A 104 10.80 14.36 -0.72
C PHE A 104 9.53 15.20 -0.60
N ALA A 105 9.71 16.48 -0.28
CA ALA A 105 8.61 17.42 -0.22
C ALA A 105 8.16 17.77 -1.65
N TYR A 106 6.86 17.68 -1.94
CA TYR A 106 6.34 17.95 -3.28
C TYR A 106 5.30 19.08 -3.31
N GLN A 107 4.65 19.37 -2.18
CA GLN A 107 3.62 20.40 -2.11
C GLN A 107 3.51 20.98 -0.70
N VAL A 108 3.08 22.24 -0.60
CA VAL A 108 2.59 22.85 0.64
C VAL A 108 1.07 23.00 0.53
N LYS A 109 0.34 22.50 1.52
CA LYS A 109 -1.12 22.57 1.60
C LYS A 109 -1.53 22.92 3.02
N ASP A 110 -2.39 23.92 3.19
CA ASP A 110 -2.90 24.37 4.50
C ASP A 110 -1.80 24.70 5.54
N GLY A 111 -0.64 25.20 5.07
CA GLY A 111 0.50 25.52 5.93
C GLY A 111 1.29 24.29 6.43
N GLU A 112 0.95 23.09 5.97
CA GLU A 112 1.72 21.86 6.18
C GLU A 112 2.46 21.49 4.88
N THR A 113 3.68 20.95 5.00
CA THR A 113 4.41 20.41 3.84
C THR A 113 4.07 18.94 3.69
N LEU A 114 3.67 18.54 2.48
CA LEU A 114 3.42 17.16 2.09
C LEU A 114 4.70 16.54 1.53
N ILE A 115 5.04 15.36 2.03
CA ILE A 115 6.25 14.62 1.72
C ILE A 115 5.83 13.22 1.26
N VAL A 116 6.37 12.78 0.13
CA VAL A 116 6.18 11.42 -0.40
C VAL A 116 7.31 10.55 0.10
N THR A 117 6.98 9.31 0.46
CA THR A 117 7.92 8.22 0.79
C THR A 117 7.23 6.88 0.49
N ASN A 118 7.88 5.76 0.79
CA ASN A 118 7.22 4.45 0.70
C ASN A 118 6.36 4.14 1.91
N GLU A 119 5.38 3.27 1.71
CA GLU A 119 4.50 2.80 2.78
C GLU A 119 5.31 2.05 3.85
N HIS A 120 6.18 1.12 3.43
CA HIS A 120 7.00 0.33 4.36
C HIS A 120 8.02 1.16 5.17
N VAL A 121 8.29 2.41 4.76
CA VAL A 121 9.09 3.38 5.53
C VAL A 121 8.21 4.13 6.52
N ALA A 122 7.03 4.58 6.09
CA ALA A 122 6.16 5.46 6.87
C ALA A 122 5.27 4.73 7.88
N ASN A 123 5.00 3.46 7.65
CA ASN A 123 4.08 2.65 8.45
C ASN A 123 4.70 1.28 8.75
N ARG A 124 4.54 0.82 9.98
CA ARG A 124 5.00 -0.49 10.45
C ARG A 124 3.80 -1.36 10.78
N PRO A 125 3.90 -2.70 10.68
CA PRO A 125 2.75 -3.56 10.94
C PRO A 125 2.31 -3.46 12.39
N ASP A 126 0.99 -3.52 12.62
CA ASP A 126 0.40 -3.44 13.96
C ASP A 126 0.69 -4.68 14.80
N VAL A 127 0.84 -5.83 14.16
CA VAL A 127 1.31 -7.09 14.75
C VAL A 127 2.35 -7.69 13.82
N THR A 128 3.41 -8.23 14.40
CA THR A 128 4.43 -8.97 13.63
C THR A 128 4.00 -10.42 13.49
N ASP A 129 4.14 -10.98 12.30
CA ASP A 129 3.86 -12.39 12.00
C ASP A 129 4.85 -12.90 10.94
N ASP A 130 4.60 -14.09 10.38
CA ASP A 130 5.47 -14.69 9.37
C ASP A 130 5.51 -13.86 8.08
N GLU A 131 4.47 -13.08 7.78
CA GLU A 131 4.29 -12.28 6.56
C GLU A 131 4.72 -10.82 6.75
N HIS A 132 4.48 -10.27 7.94
CA HIS A 132 4.74 -8.89 8.34
C HIS A 132 5.91 -8.82 9.32
N GLN A 133 7.07 -9.27 8.85
CA GLN A 133 8.27 -9.32 9.67
C GLN A 133 8.85 -7.93 9.92
N VAL A 134 9.38 -7.75 11.12
CA VAL A 134 10.15 -6.57 11.51
C VAL A 134 11.48 -7.04 12.05
N ASP A 135 12.56 -6.55 11.45
CA ASP A 135 13.92 -6.92 11.85
C ASP A 135 14.14 -6.68 13.37
N GLY A 136 14.70 -7.70 14.02
CA GLY A 136 14.91 -7.75 15.46
C GLY A 136 13.65 -7.88 16.33
N VAL A 137 12.44 -7.96 15.76
CA VAL A 137 11.18 -8.09 16.50
C VAL A 137 10.57 -9.48 16.25
N PRO A 138 10.39 -10.30 17.29
CA PRO A 138 9.81 -11.64 17.17
C PRO A 138 8.34 -11.61 16.71
N PRO A 139 7.87 -12.63 15.96
CA PRO A 139 6.45 -12.81 15.64
C PRO A 139 5.55 -12.80 16.89
N GLY A 140 4.31 -12.35 16.72
CA GLY A 140 3.31 -12.15 17.77
C GLY A 140 3.52 -10.89 18.61
N SER A 141 4.45 -10.00 18.24
CA SER A 141 4.66 -8.74 18.96
C SER A 141 3.74 -7.64 18.43
N LYS A 142 3.06 -6.91 19.32
CA LYS A 142 2.09 -5.85 18.99
C LYS A 142 2.72 -4.47 19.02
N LYS A 143 2.53 -3.65 17.98
CA LYS A 143 2.96 -2.24 17.94
C LYS A 143 2.17 -1.43 18.98
N VAL A 144 2.88 -0.77 19.89
CA VAL A 144 2.28 0.08 20.95
C VAL A 144 2.57 1.56 20.75
N ARG A 145 3.60 1.89 19.97
CA ARG A 145 3.97 3.27 19.67
C ARG A 145 4.71 3.33 18.35
N GLU A 146 4.45 4.37 17.57
CA GLU A 146 5.17 4.66 16.33
C GLU A 146 5.42 6.16 16.24
N GLN A 147 6.60 6.53 15.75
CA GLN A 147 6.99 7.92 15.53
C GLN A 147 7.79 8.02 14.24
N ILE A 148 7.31 8.87 13.34
CA ILE A 148 8.01 9.21 12.11
C ILE A 148 8.50 10.66 12.17
N LYS A 149 9.74 10.88 11.73
CA LYS A 149 10.38 12.20 11.78
C LYS A 149 11.43 12.37 10.68
N ILE A 150 11.70 13.63 10.32
CA ILE A 150 12.89 14.01 9.57
C ILE A 150 14.05 14.17 10.55
N VAL A 151 15.19 13.58 10.19
CA VAL A 151 16.47 13.68 10.91
C VAL A 151 17.57 14.16 9.96
N ARG A 152 18.71 14.61 10.49
CA ARG A 152 19.84 15.01 9.66
C ARG A 152 20.54 13.79 9.03
N ASP A 153 20.77 12.76 9.85
CA ASP A 153 21.47 11.53 9.49
C ASP A 153 21.06 10.38 10.44
N GLU A 154 21.70 9.20 10.32
CA GLU A 154 21.40 8.02 11.14
C GLU A 154 21.81 8.17 12.61
N GLU A 155 22.86 8.96 12.86
CA GLU A 155 23.43 9.20 14.19
C GLU A 155 22.79 10.40 14.91
N ASP A 156 21.90 11.14 14.22
CA ASP A 156 21.25 12.33 14.77
C ASP A 156 20.29 11.98 15.91
N ASP A 157 20.75 12.17 17.13
CA ASP A 157 19.96 12.02 18.35
C ASP A 157 19.55 13.37 18.95
N TYR A 158 19.80 14.48 18.24
CA TYR A 158 19.45 15.83 18.71
C TYR A 158 17.96 16.13 18.43
N GLU A 159 17.08 15.63 19.30
CA GLU A 159 15.62 15.75 19.19
C GLU A 159 15.07 17.15 18.86
N PRO A 160 15.61 18.27 19.40
CA PRO A 160 15.12 19.60 19.04
C PRO A 160 15.30 19.97 17.56
N GLY A 161 16.23 19.32 16.85
CA GLY A 161 16.46 19.50 15.42
C GLY A 161 15.53 18.68 14.53
N HIS A 162 14.87 17.66 15.08
CA HIS A 162 14.01 16.76 14.32
C HIS A 162 12.69 17.44 13.93
N VAL A 163 12.16 17.08 12.76
CA VAL A 163 10.83 17.53 12.32
C VAL A 163 9.84 16.37 12.42
N PRO A 164 8.88 16.39 13.35
CA PRO A 164 7.90 15.32 13.46
C PRO A 164 7.00 15.28 12.24
N LEU A 165 6.72 14.07 11.76
CA LEU A 165 5.85 13.80 10.64
C LEU A 165 4.56 13.12 11.13
N LYS A 166 3.49 13.25 10.35
CA LYS A 166 2.25 12.49 10.56
C LYS A 166 1.82 11.86 9.25
N LEU A 167 1.32 10.63 9.30
CA LEU A 167 0.74 9.97 8.14
C LEU A 167 -0.50 10.76 7.67
N ALA A 168 -0.56 11.04 6.38
CA ALA A 168 -1.68 11.73 5.72
C ALA A 168 -2.42 10.79 4.75
N LEU A 169 -1.67 9.95 4.04
CA LEU A 169 -2.18 8.89 3.17
C LEU A 169 -1.23 7.68 3.23
N SER A 170 -1.80 6.49 3.14
CA SER A 170 -1.08 5.22 3.04
C SER A 170 -1.75 4.37 1.97
N ASP A 171 -0.99 3.96 0.96
CA ASP A 171 -1.39 3.00 -0.07
C ASP A 171 -0.39 1.84 -0.04
N SER A 172 -0.74 0.77 0.68
CA SER A 172 0.10 -0.42 0.80
C SER A 172 0.23 -1.17 -0.53
N ALA A 173 -0.79 -1.13 -1.40
CA ALA A 173 -0.73 -1.79 -2.70
C ALA A 173 0.25 -1.07 -3.64
N ALA A 174 0.36 0.26 -3.59
CA ALA A 174 1.38 1.01 -4.33
C ALA A 174 2.75 1.08 -3.65
N ASP A 175 2.84 0.64 -2.38
CA ASP A 175 3.96 0.93 -1.48
C ASP A 175 4.29 2.44 -1.40
N ILE A 176 3.26 3.28 -1.32
CA ILE A 176 3.41 4.74 -1.25
C ILE A 176 2.69 5.29 -0.02
N ALA A 177 3.36 6.23 0.65
CA ALA A 177 2.76 7.01 1.72
C ALA A 177 3.03 8.50 1.51
N ILE A 178 2.06 9.30 1.94
CA ILE A 178 2.20 10.75 2.04
C ILE A 178 2.16 11.10 3.51
N VAL A 179 3.17 11.82 3.96
CA VAL A 179 3.33 12.27 5.33
C VAL A 179 3.41 13.79 5.37
N LYS A 180 2.97 14.39 6.47
CA LYS A 180 2.89 15.84 6.62
C LYS A 180 3.78 16.37 7.72
N ALA A 181 4.47 17.46 7.43
CA ALA A 181 5.27 18.23 8.37
C ALA A 181 4.56 19.54 8.71
N ARG A 182 4.46 19.86 10.01
CA ARG A 182 3.98 21.17 10.50
C ARG A 182 5.07 22.25 10.44
N LYS A 183 5.79 22.26 9.33
CA LYS A 183 6.88 23.18 9.01
C LYS A 183 6.90 23.33 7.49
N ILE A 184 7.08 24.56 7.02
CA ILE A 184 7.28 24.82 5.60
C ILE A 184 8.71 24.42 5.23
N LEU A 185 8.83 23.39 4.40
CA LEU A 185 10.11 22.90 3.89
C LEU A 185 10.22 23.23 2.39
N PRO A 186 11.44 23.31 1.84
CA PRO A 186 11.61 23.47 0.39
C PRO A 186 10.94 22.30 -0.35
N VAL A 187 10.06 22.63 -1.29
CA VAL A 187 9.42 21.64 -2.16
C VAL A 187 10.25 21.38 -3.41
N MET A 188 10.12 20.19 -3.96
CA MET A 188 10.72 19.78 -5.21
C MET A 188 10.41 20.81 -6.30
N PRO A 189 11.43 21.41 -6.96
CA PRO A 189 11.21 22.45 -7.96
C PRO A 189 10.88 21.89 -9.35
N PHE A 190 10.90 20.57 -9.49
CA PHE A 190 10.72 19.86 -10.75
C PHE A 190 9.25 19.50 -11.00
N ARG A 191 8.91 19.28 -12.26
CA ARG A 191 7.58 18.82 -12.64
C ARG A 191 7.44 17.32 -12.47
N VAL A 192 6.20 16.86 -12.33
CA VAL A 192 5.87 15.44 -12.49
C VAL A 192 5.90 15.10 -13.99
N GLY A 193 6.80 14.19 -14.35
CA GLY A 193 7.01 13.67 -15.71
C GLY A 193 6.04 12.54 -16.06
N ARG A 194 6.36 11.74 -17.08
CA ARG A 194 5.55 10.62 -17.57
C ARG A 194 6.38 9.33 -17.62
N SER A 195 6.21 8.45 -16.64
CA SER A 195 6.90 7.15 -16.61
C SER A 195 6.60 6.29 -17.85
N SER A 196 5.39 6.40 -18.41
CA SER A 196 4.98 5.71 -19.64
C SER A 196 5.80 6.09 -20.89
N ALA A 197 6.54 7.20 -20.86
CA ALA A 197 7.40 7.64 -21.96
C ALA A 197 8.87 7.22 -21.81
N LEU A 198 9.20 6.49 -20.72
CA LEU A 198 10.53 5.93 -20.51
C LEU A 198 10.82 4.81 -21.51
N ARG A 199 12.10 4.69 -21.89
CA ARG A 199 12.64 3.63 -22.73
C ARG A 199 13.89 3.04 -22.09
N PRO A 200 14.23 1.78 -22.41
CA PRO A 200 15.53 1.22 -22.04
C PRO A 200 16.66 2.17 -22.48
N GLY A 201 17.60 2.42 -21.58
CA GLY A 201 18.74 3.31 -21.80
C GLY A 201 18.54 4.76 -21.38
N ASN A 202 17.31 5.21 -21.11
CA ASN A 202 17.05 6.56 -20.61
C ASN A 202 17.79 6.81 -19.29
N LEU A 203 18.46 7.96 -19.19
CA LEU A 203 19.20 8.39 -18.01
C LEU A 203 18.24 8.72 -16.88
N VAL A 204 18.54 8.20 -15.70
CA VAL A 204 17.83 8.53 -14.46
C VAL A 204 18.78 9.04 -13.39
N GLN A 205 18.29 9.95 -12.57
CA GLN A 205 18.95 10.44 -11.36
C GLN A 205 18.06 10.13 -10.16
N VAL A 206 18.63 9.52 -9.13
CA VAL A 206 17.97 9.22 -7.86
C VAL A 206 18.62 10.05 -6.78
N ARG A 207 17.82 10.67 -5.91
CA ARG A 207 18.33 11.46 -4.78
C ARG A 207 17.81 10.88 -3.48
N GLY A 208 18.68 10.53 -2.56
CA GLY A 208 18.25 9.81 -1.36
C GLY A 208 19.22 9.85 -0.20
N PHE A 209 18.91 9.05 0.81
CA PHE A 209 19.69 8.87 2.03
C PHE A 209 20.04 7.39 2.21
N PRO A 210 21.05 6.86 1.50
CA PRO A 210 21.54 5.50 1.75
C PRO A 210 21.86 5.32 3.22
N LEU A 211 21.29 4.27 3.82
CA LEU A 211 21.36 3.91 5.24
C LEU A 211 20.84 5.00 6.20
N GLY A 212 20.26 6.10 5.70
CA GLY A 212 20.00 7.29 6.49
C GLY A 212 21.24 8.13 6.79
N ALA A 213 22.42 7.78 6.26
CA ALA A 213 23.70 8.35 6.72
C ALA A 213 24.03 9.73 6.13
N PHE A 214 23.76 9.95 4.83
CA PHE A 214 24.05 11.22 4.15
C PHE A 214 23.21 11.38 2.89
N ALA A 215 23.04 12.62 2.43
CA ALA A 215 22.38 12.89 1.15
C ALA A 215 23.27 12.43 -0.01
N ALA A 216 22.74 11.54 -0.85
CA ALA A 216 23.41 10.98 -2.01
C ALA A 216 22.63 11.27 -3.30
N VAL A 217 23.39 11.36 -4.39
CA VAL A 217 22.86 11.45 -5.74
C VAL A 217 23.45 10.30 -6.54
N ASN A 218 22.58 9.42 -7.02
CA ASN A 218 22.94 8.24 -7.79
C ASN A 218 22.40 8.41 -9.21
N VAL A 219 23.16 7.95 -10.19
CA VAL A 219 22.79 8.02 -11.61
C VAL A 219 22.81 6.61 -12.17
N GLY A 220 21.86 6.33 -13.05
CA GLY A 220 21.77 5.07 -13.77
C GLY A 220 20.95 5.23 -15.04
N LYS A 221 20.49 4.11 -15.56
CA LYS A 221 19.66 3.99 -16.74
C LYS A 221 18.46 3.10 -16.46
N VAL A 222 17.40 3.34 -17.21
CA VAL A 222 16.26 2.41 -17.28
C VAL A 222 16.72 1.13 -17.97
N VAL A 223 16.56 0.00 -17.29
CA VAL A 223 16.84 -1.35 -17.82
C VAL A 223 15.58 -1.95 -18.41
N ASN A 224 14.46 -1.86 -17.68
CA ASN A 224 13.15 -2.29 -18.14
C ASN A 224 12.12 -1.18 -17.84
N PRO A 225 11.47 -0.57 -18.85
CA PRO A 225 10.54 0.54 -18.64
C PRO A 225 9.21 0.13 -18.02
N TYR A 226 8.90 -1.18 -17.93
CA TYR A 226 7.64 -1.65 -17.40
C TYR A 226 7.75 -3.07 -16.81
N THR A 227 7.27 -3.23 -15.59
CA THR A 227 6.99 -4.51 -14.94
C THR A 227 5.79 -4.33 -14.01
N GLU A 228 4.86 -5.28 -13.99
CA GLU A 228 3.83 -5.30 -12.94
C GLU A 228 4.42 -5.98 -11.70
N ASP A 229 4.42 -5.30 -10.57
CA ASP A 229 4.70 -5.91 -9.27
C ASP A 229 3.40 -6.29 -8.58
N THR A 230 3.34 -7.56 -8.20
CA THR A 230 2.20 -8.20 -7.54
C THR A 230 2.63 -9.00 -6.31
N GLU A 231 3.93 -8.95 -5.98
CA GLU A 231 4.53 -9.67 -4.88
C GLU A 231 4.26 -8.90 -3.56
N HIS A 232 4.32 -9.58 -2.41
CA HIS A 232 4.13 -8.94 -1.09
C HIS A 232 2.84 -8.11 -0.91
N GLY A 233 1.77 -8.40 -1.66
CA GLY A 233 0.50 -7.67 -1.58
C GLY A 233 0.49 -6.36 -2.38
N TRP A 234 1.62 -6.03 -3.02
CA TRP A 234 1.73 -4.91 -3.95
C TRP A 234 0.92 -5.14 -5.21
N SER A 235 0.46 -4.07 -5.83
CA SER A 235 -0.28 -4.08 -7.09
C SER A 235 -0.06 -2.72 -7.77
N HIS A 236 1.09 -2.62 -8.41
CA HIS A 236 1.51 -1.40 -9.07
C HIS A 236 2.42 -1.72 -10.25
N SER A 237 2.62 -0.70 -11.10
CA SER A 237 3.54 -0.78 -12.24
C SER A 237 4.87 -0.15 -11.89
N ASP A 238 5.96 -0.85 -12.14
CA ASP A 238 7.31 -0.35 -11.96
C ASP A 238 8.08 -0.23 -13.25
N PHE A 239 9.19 0.48 -13.15
CA PHE A 239 10.30 0.34 -14.07
C PHE A 239 11.56 -0.02 -13.30
N VAL A 240 12.49 -0.69 -13.96
CA VAL A 240 13.75 -1.17 -13.38
C VAL A 240 14.89 -0.26 -13.83
N VAL A 241 15.76 0.10 -12.90
CA VAL A 241 16.95 0.93 -13.13
C VAL A 241 18.22 0.26 -12.60
N ASP A 242 19.36 0.59 -13.21
CA ASP A 242 20.69 0.10 -12.80
C ASP A 242 21.45 1.05 -11.85
N ALA A 243 20.79 2.13 -11.39
CA ALA A 243 21.38 3.04 -10.42
C ALA A 243 21.73 2.26 -9.14
N LEU A 244 22.93 2.45 -8.60
CA LEU A 244 23.37 1.77 -7.38
C LEU A 244 22.59 2.31 -6.17
N LEU A 245 21.67 1.51 -5.63
CA LEU A 245 20.83 1.88 -4.51
C LEU A 245 20.95 0.83 -3.40
N SER A 246 20.69 1.26 -2.18
CA SER A 246 20.78 0.46 -0.96
C SER A 246 19.61 0.75 -0.02
N ALA A 247 19.48 -0.03 1.05
CA ALA A 247 18.61 0.29 2.18
C ALA A 247 18.79 1.77 2.59
N GLY A 248 17.70 2.42 3.00
CA GLY A 248 17.63 3.87 3.24
C GLY A 248 17.24 4.72 2.03
N ASN A 249 17.47 4.24 0.80
CA ASN A 249 17.01 4.97 -0.39
C ASN A 249 15.50 4.83 -0.63
N SER A 250 14.81 3.86 -0.02
CA SER A 250 13.35 3.70 -0.17
C SER A 250 12.63 5.03 0.06
N GLY A 251 11.84 5.46 -0.92
CA GLY A 251 11.11 6.72 -0.96
C GLY A 251 11.84 7.84 -1.71
N SER A 252 13.01 7.54 -2.29
CA SER A 252 13.77 8.48 -3.09
C SER A 252 13.03 8.85 -4.38
N PRO A 253 12.95 10.15 -4.74
CA PRO A 253 12.47 10.55 -6.05
C PRO A 253 13.46 10.13 -7.14
N VAL A 254 12.91 9.60 -8.23
CA VAL A 254 13.65 9.23 -9.44
C VAL A 254 13.28 10.21 -10.55
N PHE A 255 14.30 10.84 -11.12
CA PHE A 255 14.17 11.87 -12.15
C PHE A 255 14.69 11.39 -13.49
N ALA A 256 14.02 11.77 -14.57
CA ALA A 256 14.53 11.66 -15.93
C ALA A 256 14.68 13.06 -16.54
N VAL A 257 15.62 13.23 -17.47
CA VAL A 257 15.87 14.54 -18.11
C VAL A 257 15.01 14.67 -19.36
N ASN A 258 14.07 15.61 -19.34
CA ASN A 258 13.17 15.86 -20.46
C ASN A 258 13.93 16.50 -21.63
N CYS A 259 13.84 15.91 -22.82
CA CYS A 259 14.58 16.35 -24.01
C CYS A 259 14.22 17.77 -24.45
N ARG A 260 12.96 18.19 -24.26
CA ARG A 260 12.44 19.47 -24.76
C ARG A 260 12.81 20.61 -23.83
N THR A 261 12.78 20.38 -22.52
CA THR A 261 13.04 21.41 -21.51
C THR A 261 14.47 21.38 -20.99
N SER A 262 15.20 20.27 -21.20
CA SER A 262 16.49 20.00 -20.56
C SER A 262 16.42 20.10 -19.02
N GLN A 263 15.25 19.84 -18.44
CA GLN A 263 15.02 19.88 -17.00
C GLN A 263 14.71 18.46 -16.49
N PRO A 264 15.11 18.13 -15.25
CA PRO A 264 14.64 16.93 -14.57
C PRO A 264 13.11 16.96 -14.40
N GLU A 265 12.49 15.80 -14.55
CA GLU A 265 11.08 15.56 -14.22
C GLU A 265 10.98 14.29 -13.37
N LEU A 266 10.14 14.32 -12.33
CA LEU A 266 9.89 13.16 -11.47
C LEU A 266 9.19 12.08 -12.30
N VAL A 267 9.80 10.91 -12.42
CA VAL A 267 9.26 9.76 -13.17
C VAL A 267 8.95 8.56 -12.28
N GLY A 268 9.40 8.54 -11.02
CA GLY A 268 8.98 7.50 -10.07
C GLY A 268 9.53 7.69 -8.67
N VAL A 269 9.20 6.71 -7.80
CA VAL A 269 9.66 6.64 -6.41
C VAL A 269 10.32 5.28 -6.19
N PHE A 270 11.58 5.25 -5.80
CA PHE A 270 12.29 4.00 -5.57
C PHE A 270 11.75 3.28 -4.33
N HIS A 271 11.47 1.98 -4.42
CA HIS A 271 10.88 1.22 -3.31
C HIS A 271 11.61 -0.08 -2.95
N ALA A 272 12.11 -0.83 -3.93
CA ALA A 272 12.73 -2.13 -3.70
C ALA A 272 13.87 -2.42 -4.68
N GLY A 273 14.74 -3.36 -4.32
CA GLY A 273 15.78 -3.90 -5.19
C GLY A 273 15.89 -5.40 -5.02
N TYR A 274 16.36 -6.10 -6.04
CA TYR A 274 16.59 -7.54 -5.96
C TYR A 274 17.78 -7.84 -5.04
N SER A 275 17.56 -8.68 -4.01
CA SER A 275 18.54 -8.96 -2.94
C SER A 275 19.90 -9.46 -3.45
N ASP A 276 19.90 -10.23 -4.55
CA ASP A 276 21.12 -10.81 -5.14
C ASP A 276 21.63 -10.03 -6.37
N ALA A 277 21.04 -8.87 -6.69
CA ALA A 277 21.39 -8.09 -7.87
C ALA A 277 21.35 -6.57 -7.60
N ALA A 278 22.52 -6.01 -7.23
CA ALA A 278 22.68 -4.60 -6.88
C ALA A 278 22.32 -3.59 -8.00
N ALA A 279 22.19 -4.05 -9.25
CA ALA A 279 21.83 -3.23 -10.42
C ALA A 279 20.42 -3.51 -10.97
N LEU A 280 19.56 -4.18 -10.19
CA LEU A 280 18.16 -4.37 -10.51
C LEU A 280 17.32 -3.71 -9.41
N ASN A 281 17.06 -2.42 -9.60
CA ASN A 281 16.32 -1.59 -8.65
C ASN A 281 14.98 -1.22 -9.24
N VAL A 282 13.91 -1.48 -8.50
CA VAL A 282 12.52 -1.35 -8.92
C VAL A 282 11.96 -0.01 -8.42
N VAL A 283 11.25 0.69 -9.28
CA VAL A 283 10.79 2.07 -9.06
C VAL A 283 9.32 2.19 -9.43
N VAL A 284 8.51 2.61 -8.46
CA VAL A 284 7.08 2.85 -8.62
C VAL A 284 6.86 3.95 -9.65
N SER A 285 6.20 3.61 -10.75
CA SER A 285 5.94 4.51 -11.88
C SER A 285 5.08 5.69 -11.45
N VAL A 286 5.49 6.93 -11.75
CA VAL A 286 4.76 8.12 -11.26
C VAL A 286 3.37 8.30 -11.89
N ASP A 287 3.15 7.79 -13.11
CA ASP A 287 1.87 8.01 -13.80
C ASP A 287 0.68 7.42 -13.05
N GLN A 288 0.89 6.34 -12.28
CA GLN A 288 -0.14 5.72 -11.47
C GLN A 288 -0.35 6.40 -10.10
N LEU A 289 0.53 7.32 -9.70
CA LEU A 289 0.51 7.98 -8.39
C LEU A 289 -0.14 9.37 -8.44
N ARG A 290 -0.60 9.81 -9.61
CA ARG A 290 -1.09 11.18 -9.81
C ARG A 290 -2.30 11.49 -8.95
N GLU A 291 -3.22 10.55 -8.82
CA GLU A 291 -4.44 10.75 -8.05
C GLU A 291 -4.13 10.93 -6.55
N GLU A 292 -3.24 10.09 -6.02
CA GLU A 292 -2.75 10.15 -4.65
C GLU A 292 -2.06 11.48 -4.37
N LEU A 293 -1.16 11.89 -5.27
CA LEU A 293 -0.38 13.13 -5.12
C LEU A 293 -1.26 14.39 -5.20
N GLU A 294 -2.25 14.40 -6.09
CA GLU A 294 -3.09 15.59 -6.32
C GLU A 294 -4.27 15.69 -5.34
N THR A 295 -4.90 14.56 -5.02
CA THR A 295 -6.18 14.53 -4.28
C THR A 295 -6.04 14.01 -2.86
N LEU A 296 -4.93 13.36 -2.51
CA LEU A 296 -4.77 12.59 -1.27
C LEU A 296 -5.85 11.50 -1.14
N HIS A 297 -6.22 10.88 -2.26
CA HIS A 297 -7.11 9.73 -2.31
C HIS A 297 -6.36 8.50 -2.81
N VAL A 298 -6.60 7.35 -2.18
CA VAL A 298 -6.08 6.06 -2.64
C VAL A 298 -7.04 5.52 -3.70
N PRO A 299 -6.62 5.37 -4.96
CA PRO A 299 -7.45 4.78 -6.00
C PRO A 299 -7.77 3.33 -5.64
N LYS A 300 -8.89 2.82 -6.15
CA LYS A 300 -9.22 1.39 -6.01
C LYS A 300 -8.24 0.56 -6.85
N ARG A 301 -7.23 -0.02 -6.19
CA ARG A 301 -6.30 -0.99 -6.77
C ARG A 301 -6.85 -2.40 -6.52
N GLU A 302 -6.70 -3.29 -7.50
CA GLU A 302 -6.86 -4.73 -7.22
C GLU A 302 -5.71 -5.14 -6.30
N GLY A 303 -5.96 -5.79 -5.16
CA GLY A 303 -4.89 -6.19 -4.24
C GLY A 303 -3.88 -7.13 -4.89
N GLY A 304 -2.61 -7.07 -4.44
CA GLY A 304 -1.58 -8.00 -4.88
C GLY A 304 -1.87 -9.44 -4.49
N LEU A 305 -1.01 -10.37 -4.93
CA LEU A 305 -1.18 -11.81 -4.70
C LEU A 305 -1.03 -12.25 -3.23
N ARG A 306 -0.79 -11.32 -2.30
CA ARG A 306 -0.72 -11.51 -0.84
C ARG A 306 -1.46 -10.41 -0.06
N ALA A 307 -2.41 -9.72 -0.69
CA ALA A 307 -3.26 -8.80 0.05
C ALA A 307 -4.18 -9.61 0.99
N GLU A 308 -4.44 -9.11 2.20
CA GLU A 308 -5.43 -9.74 3.10
C GLU A 308 -6.71 -10.03 2.32
N ILE A 309 -7.17 -11.29 2.39
CA ILE A 309 -8.37 -11.67 1.68
C ILE A 309 -9.54 -10.88 2.29
N THR A 310 -10.36 -10.25 1.45
CA THR A 310 -11.46 -9.40 1.90
C THR A 310 -12.83 -9.97 1.57
N ALA A 311 -13.88 -9.45 2.23
CA ALA A 311 -15.27 -9.79 1.89
C ALA A 311 -15.60 -9.50 0.40
N GLN A 312 -14.94 -8.51 -0.21
CA GLN A 312 -15.11 -8.21 -1.64
C GLN A 312 -14.52 -9.30 -2.53
N ASP A 313 -13.42 -9.92 -2.11
CA ASP A 313 -12.82 -11.05 -2.82
C ASP A 313 -13.72 -12.29 -2.76
N ARG A 314 -14.41 -12.51 -1.63
CA ARG A 314 -15.49 -13.51 -1.57
C ARG A 314 -16.56 -13.25 -2.60
N ASP A 315 -17.09 -12.03 -2.59
CA ASP A 315 -18.22 -11.67 -3.43
C ASP A 315 -17.83 -11.78 -4.91
N ARG A 316 -16.59 -11.40 -5.25
CA ARG A 316 -15.99 -11.62 -6.57
C ARG A 316 -15.97 -13.11 -6.91
N LEU A 317 -15.40 -13.97 -6.06
CA LEU A 317 -15.32 -15.41 -6.33
C LEU A 317 -16.71 -16.05 -6.42
N VAL A 318 -17.60 -15.76 -5.49
CA VAL A 318 -18.99 -16.28 -5.47
C VAL A 318 -19.73 -15.87 -6.74
N LYS A 319 -19.57 -14.63 -7.21
CA LYS A 319 -20.15 -14.15 -8.47
C LYS A 319 -19.63 -14.94 -9.67
N GLU A 320 -18.32 -15.20 -9.74
CA GLU A 320 -17.73 -16.02 -10.79
C GLU A 320 -18.25 -17.47 -10.73
N LEU A 321 -18.35 -18.05 -9.54
CA LEU A 321 -18.91 -19.40 -9.37
C LEU A 321 -20.40 -19.46 -9.75
N PHE A 322 -21.18 -18.43 -9.46
CA PHE A 322 -22.57 -18.36 -9.92
C PHE A 322 -22.70 -18.29 -11.45
N ALA A 323 -21.71 -17.74 -12.15
CA ALA A 323 -21.68 -17.71 -13.61
C ALA A 323 -21.32 -19.08 -14.22
N GLU A 324 -20.64 -19.95 -13.47
CA GLU A 324 -20.30 -21.30 -13.89
C GLU A 324 -21.49 -22.26 -13.70
N GLN A 325 -21.77 -23.11 -14.71
CA GLN A 325 -22.91 -24.04 -14.68
C GLN A 325 -22.86 -25.04 -13.52
N THR A 326 -21.64 -25.40 -13.09
CA THR A 326 -21.42 -26.38 -12.02
C THR A 326 -21.30 -25.73 -10.64
N HIS A 327 -21.37 -24.40 -10.57
CA HIS A 327 -21.03 -23.60 -9.39
C HIS A 327 -19.67 -23.96 -8.79
N ALA A 328 -18.74 -24.41 -9.64
CA ALA A 328 -17.42 -24.86 -9.27
C ALA A 328 -16.37 -24.37 -10.28
N LEU A 329 -15.18 -24.12 -9.76
CA LEU A 329 -14.02 -23.69 -10.52
C LEU A 329 -12.85 -24.63 -10.21
N THR A 330 -12.31 -25.26 -11.26
CA THR A 330 -11.13 -26.14 -11.15
C THR A 330 -9.87 -25.41 -11.57
N PHE A 331 -8.79 -25.58 -10.80
CA PHE A 331 -7.53 -24.88 -11.01
C PHE A 331 -6.32 -25.72 -10.56
N PRO A 332 -5.11 -25.47 -11.12
CA PRO A 332 -3.90 -26.15 -10.69
C PRO A 332 -3.40 -25.60 -9.35
N PHE A 333 -2.92 -26.49 -8.48
CA PHE A 333 -2.34 -26.14 -7.17
C PHE A 333 -1.28 -27.15 -6.74
N GLY A 334 -0.04 -26.71 -6.53
CA GLY A 334 1.04 -27.56 -5.96
C GLY A 334 1.32 -28.87 -6.73
N GLY A 335 1.11 -28.88 -8.05
CA GLY A 335 1.23 -30.08 -8.90
C GLY A 335 0.00 -31.00 -8.89
N ARG A 336 -1.03 -30.70 -8.10
CA ARG A 336 -2.34 -31.35 -8.11
C ARG A 336 -3.41 -30.44 -8.74
N ILE A 337 -4.64 -30.95 -8.75
CA ILE A 337 -5.82 -30.21 -9.16
C ILE A 337 -6.64 -29.88 -7.91
N ALA A 338 -6.98 -28.60 -7.75
CA ALA A 338 -7.91 -28.13 -6.74
C ALA A 338 -9.22 -27.70 -7.40
N THR A 339 -10.29 -27.74 -6.63
CA THR A 339 -11.60 -27.24 -7.02
C THR A 339 -12.16 -26.39 -5.89
N VAL A 340 -12.71 -25.23 -6.23
CA VAL A 340 -13.58 -24.49 -5.31
C VAL A 340 -15.01 -24.66 -5.77
N ARG A 341 -15.92 -24.94 -4.84
CA ARG A 341 -17.35 -25.09 -5.12
C ARG A 341 -18.18 -24.33 -4.11
N LEU A 342 -19.25 -23.72 -4.59
CA LEU A 342 -20.33 -23.21 -3.75
C LEU A 342 -21.24 -24.40 -3.37
N ALA A 343 -21.16 -24.87 -2.12
CA ALA A 343 -22.01 -25.97 -1.64
C ALA A 343 -23.45 -25.49 -1.37
N ASP A 344 -23.55 -24.26 -0.87
CA ASP A 344 -24.76 -23.47 -0.69
C ASP A 344 -24.37 -21.97 -0.79
N PRO A 345 -25.31 -21.01 -0.85
CA PRO A 345 -24.99 -19.58 -1.05
C PRO A 345 -23.99 -18.97 -0.05
N THR A 346 -23.78 -19.61 1.10
CA THR A 346 -22.89 -19.17 2.17
C THR A 346 -21.62 -20.02 2.30
N THR A 347 -21.65 -21.27 1.84
CA THR A 347 -20.56 -22.23 2.08
C THR A 347 -19.70 -22.44 0.84
N LEU A 348 -18.42 -22.08 0.94
CA LEU A 348 -17.37 -22.42 -0.01
C LEU A 348 -16.63 -23.67 0.45
N ARG A 349 -16.38 -24.58 -0.50
CA ARG A 349 -15.55 -25.77 -0.29
C ARG A 349 -14.37 -25.72 -1.24
N PHE A 350 -13.17 -25.76 -0.68
CA PHE A 350 -11.92 -25.88 -1.42
C PHE A 350 -11.41 -27.31 -1.29
N SER A 351 -11.56 -28.11 -2.34
CA SER A 351 -11.15 -29.52 -2.34
C SER A 351 -9.90 -29.72 -3.19
N ILE A 352 -8.89 -30.38 -2.64
CA ILE A 352 -7.72 -30.85 -3.38
C ILE A 352 -8.00 -32.29 -3.82
N LEU A 353 -7.97 -32.52 -5.13
CA LEU A 353 -8.21 -33.83 -5.71
C LEU A 353 -6.98 -34.73 -5.55
N ASP A 354 -7.20 -36.03 -5.39
CA ASP A 354 -6.14 -37.00 -5.25
C ASP A 354 -5.34 -37.21 -6.56
N ASP A 355 -4.31 -38.07 -6.49
CA ASP A 355 -3.43 -38.34 -7.64
C ASP A 355 -4.12 -39.14 -8.76
N ASP A 356 -5.27 -39.74 -8.48
CA ASP A 356 -6.03 -40.55 -9.45
C ASP A 356 -6.90 -39.66 -10.36
N TYR A 357 -7.02 -38.36 -10.09
CA TYR A 357 -7.71 -37.44 -11.00
C TYR A 357 -6.98 -37.34 -12.36
N PRO A 358 -7.68 -37.37 -13.51
CA PRO A 358 -9.14 -37.32 -13.69
C PRO A 358 -9.83 -38.68 -13.81
N LEU A 359 -9.13 -39.79 -13.56
CA LEU A 359 -9.72 -41.13 -13.65
C LEU A 359 -10.79 -41.33 -12.56
N VAL A 360 -10.53 -40.79 -11.37
CA VAL A 360 -11.47 -40.77 -10.25
C VAL A 360 -11.55 -39.35 -9.67
N VAL A 361 -12.76 -38.93 -9.29
CA VAL A 361 -12.97 -37.65 -8.59
C VAL A 361 -13.08 -37.93 -7.10
N ARG A 362 -11.93 -38.01 -6.43
CA ARG A 362 -11.81 -38.17 -4.98
C ARG A 362 -11.17 -36.93 -4.37
N GLU A 363 -11.74 -36.48 -3.26
CA GLU A 363 -11.21 -35.37 -2.48
C GLU A 363 -10.20 -35.92 -1.46
N GLY A 364 -8.94 -35.52 -1.55
CA GLY A 364 -7.91 -35.88 -0.56
C GLY A 364 -7.99 -35.03 0.70
N VAL A 365 -8.19 -33.72 0.54
CA VAL A 365 -8.42 -32.78 1.64
C VAL A 365 -9.42 -31.73 1.14
N THR A 366 -10.41 -31.40 1.96
CA THR A 366 -11.38 -30.34 1.66
C THR A 366 -11.47 -29.37 2.82
N LEU A 367 -11.26 -28.09 2.53
CA LEU A 367 -11.36 -26.98 3.48
C LEU A 367 -12.73 -26.31 3.29
N VAL A 368 -13.43 -26.07 4.39
CA VAL A 368 -14.81 -25.57 4.41
C VAL A 368 -14.85 -24.20 5.07
N ASP A 369 -15.34 -23.21 4.34
CA ASP A 369 -15.68 -21.86 4.82
C ASP A 369 -17.20 -21.70 4.74
N ARG A 370 -17.84 -21.55 5.89
CA ARG A 370 -19.30 -21.36 6.02
C ARG A 370 -19.68 -19.89 6.20
N GLY A 371 -18.69 -19.00 6.36
CA GLY A 371 -18.90 -17.59 6.70
C GLY A 371 -19.47 -17.38 8.10
N ALA A 372 -19.44 -18.38 8.99
CA ALA A 372 -20.07 -18.32 10.31
C ALA A 372 -19.29 -17.44 11.30
N ASN A 373 -17.97 -17.39 11.17
CA ASN A 373 -17.06 -16.67 12.07
C ASN A 373 -16.46 -15.40 11.44
N GLY A 374 -17.02 -14.96 10.32
CA GLY A 374 -16.47 -13.88 9.50
C GLY A 374 -16.01 -14.39 8.14
N PHE A 375 -15.76 -13.44 7.23
CA PHE A 375 -15.25 -13.73 5.90
C PHE A 375 -13.87 -14.40 5.97
N GLY A 376 -13.60 -15.42 5.14
CA GLY A 376 -12.26 -15.98 4.99
C GLY A 376 -11.78 -16.75 6.22
N THR A 377 -12.71 -17.37 6.95
CA THR A 377 -12.37 -18.18 8.12
C THR A 377 -12.53 -19.67 7.81
N LEU A 378 -11.53 -20.46 8.19
CA LEU A 378 -11.58 -21.91 8.05
C LEU A 378 -12.49 -22.48 9.15
N ASP A 379 -13.66 -22.99 8.76
CA ASP A 379 -14.66 -23.53 9.70
C ASP A 379 -14.56 -25.06 9.85
N GLY A 380 -14.03 -25.75 8.84
CA GLY A 380 -13.99 -27.21 8.80
C GLY A 380 -12.89 -27.77 7.90
N ILE A 381 -12.33 -28.91 8.30
CA ILE A 381 -11.36 -29.67 7.52
C ILE A 381 -11.93 -31.08 7.33
N VAL A 382 -12.19 -31.46 6.08
CA VAL A 382 -12.70 -32.78 5.72
C VAL A 382 -11.57 -33.59 5.10
N VAL A 383 -11.33 -34.77 5.66
CA VAL A 383 -10.31 -35.71 5.20
C VAL A 383 -10.91 -37.12 5.06
N PRO A 384 -10.42 -37.95 4.13
CA PRO A 384 -10.86 -39.32 3.99
C PRO A 384 -10.31 -40.16 5.15
N VAL A 385 -11.21 -40.83 5.86
CA VAL A 385 -10.91 -41.74 6.95
C VAL A 385 -11.57 -43.07 6.64
N ASP A 386 -10.79 -44.14 6.50
CA ASP A 386 -11.27 -45.46 6.07
C ASP A 386 -12.10 -45.41 4.76
N GLY A 387 -11.77 -44.44 3.89
CA GLY A 387 -12.46 -44.22 2.61
C GLY A 387 -13.77 -43.41 2.71
N ALA A 388 -14.18 -42.97 3.90
CA ALA A 388 -15.33 -42.09 4.11
C ALA A 388 -14.89 -40.67 4.51
N PRO A 389 -15.58 -39.60 4.06
CA PRO A 389 -15.25 -38.25 4.47
C PRO A 389 -15.58 -38.05 5.96
N ALA A 390 -14.61 -37.56 6.73
CA ALA A 390 -14.79 -37.18 8.13
C ALA A 390 -14.35 -35.72 8.33
N GLU A 391 -15.16 -34.94 9.05
CA GLU A 391 -14.90 -33.52 9.29
C GLU A 391 -14.34 -33.27 10.69
N ALA A 392 -13.23 -32.54 10.77
CA ALA A 392 -12.66 -32.00 12.00
C ALA A 392 -12.91 -30.49 12.09
N SER A 393 -13.23 -30.02 13.30
CA SER A 393 -13.22 -28.59 13.59
C SER A 393 -11.78 -28.12 13.80
N PRO A 394 -11.32 -27.04 13.13
CA PRO A 394 -9.98 -26.50 13.32
C PRO A 394 -9.68 -26.13 14.78
N SER A 395 -10.69 -25.71 15.54
CA SER A 395 -10.57 -25.38 16.97
C SER A 395 -10.13 -26.56 17.86
N LEU A 396 -10.31 -27.79 17.40
CA LEU A 396 -9.94 -29.02 18.12
C LEU A 396 -8.55 -29.55 17.74
N LEU A 397 -7.92 -28.97 16.71
CA LEU A 397 -6.58 -29.36 16.27
C LEU A 397 -5.49 -28.71 17.13
N ASP A 398 -4.32 -29.34 17.16
CA ASP A 398 -3.11 -28.75 17.73
C ASP A 398 -2.74 -27.47 16.96
N ALA A 399 -2.12 -26.50 17.64
CA ALA A 399 -1.83 -25.19 17.05
C ALA A 399 -0.97 -25.27 15.77
N GLU A 400 0.02 -26.17 15.76
CA GLU A 400 0.89 -26.41 14.60
C GLU A 400 0.11 -26.98 13.39
N VAL A 401 -0.74 -27.98 13.62
CA VAL A 401 -1.58 -28.58 12.56
C VAL A 401 -2.56 -27.56 12.01
N ARG A 402 -3.17 -26.78 12.90
CA ARG A 402 -4.08 -25.70 12.51
C ARG A 402 -3.38 -24.68 11.62
N ASP A 403 -2.19 -24.23 12.01
CA ASP A 403 -1.38 -23.28 11.23
C ASP A 403 -1.09 -23.79 9.81
N HIS A 404 -0.77 -25.08 9.65
CA HIS A 404 -0.58 -25.66 8.32
C HIS A 404 -1.85 -25.58 7.46
N PHE A 405 -3.02 -25.93 8.00
CA PHE A 405 -4.29 -25.86 7.26
C PHE A 405 -4.75 -24.43 6.99
N ASP A 406 -4.51 -23.49 7.90
CA ASP A 406 -4.80 -22.06 7.70
C ASP A 406 -3.92 -21.50 6.57
N LYS A 407 -2.62 -21.81 6.55
CA LYS A 407 -1.71 -21.46 5.45
C LYS A 407 -2.15 -22.08 4.12
N LEU A 408 -2.59 -23.34 4.13
CA LEU A 408 -3.12 -23.99 2.92
C LEU A 408 -4.38 -23.30 2.41
N TYR A 409 -5.29 -22.95 3.32
CA TYR A 409 -6.53 -22.25 3.00
C TYR A 409 -6.25 -20.88 2.35
N ASP A 410 -5.37 -20.09 2.96
CA ASP A 410 -4.95 -18.80 2.42
C ASP A 410 -4.28 -18.95 1.03
N SER A 411 -3.40 -19.93 0.88
CA SER A 411 -2.73 -20.21 -0.40
C SER A 411 -3.72 -20.61 -1.51
N LEU A 412 -4.76 -21.38 -1.18
CA LEU A 412 -5.83 -21.77 -2.10
C LEU A 412 -6.67 -20.56 -2.55
N TRP A 413 -6.97 -19.64 -1.62
CA TRP A 413 -7.65 -18.38 -1.93
C TRP A 413 -6.84 -17.53 -2.91
N HIS A 414 -5.58 -17.29 -2.60
CA HIS A 414 -4.73 -16.50 -3.49
C HIS A 414 -4.55 -17.14 -4.86
N GLN A 415 -4.43 -18.48 -4.92
CA GLN A 415 -4.37 -19.19 -6.20
C GLN A 415 -5.67 -19.04 -7.00
N VAL A 416 -6.83 -19.19 -6.36
CA VAL A 416 -8.11 -19.12 -7.07
C VAL A 416 -8.44 -17.71 -7.55
N LEU A 417 -8.13 -16.69 -6.74
CA LEU A 417 -8.30 -15.28 -7.13
C LEU A 417 -7.38 -14.93 -8.30
N GLY A 418 -6.13 -15.40 -8.29
CA GLY A 418 -5.23 -15.24 -9.43
C GLY A 418 -5.73 -15.96 -10.70
N VAL A 419 -6.41 -17.10 -10.57
CA VAL A 419 -7.03 -17.81 -11.69
C VAL A 419 -8.23 -17.02 -12.24
N VAL A 420 -9.06 -16.45 -11.35
CA VAL A 420 -10.17 -15.56 -11.73
C VAL A 420 -9.64 -14.33 -12.47
N ASP A 421 -8.58 -13.69 -11.97
CA ASP A 421 -7.92 -12.56 -12.64
C ASP A 421 -7.37 -12.96 -14.02
N TYR A 422 -6.62 -14.06 -14.10
CA TYR A 422 -6.11 -14.58 -15.36
C TYR A 422 -7.22 -14.81 -16.39
N ARG A 423 -8.34 -15.43 -15.99
CA ARG A 423 -9.50 -15.66 -16.87
C ARG A 423 -10.12 -14.35 -17.35
N SER A 424 -10.26 -13.36 -16.47
CA SER A 424 -10.75 -12.02 -16.82
C SER A 424 -9.84 -11.33 -17.83
N ARG A 425 -8.51 -11.35 -17.62
CA ARG A 425 -7.52 -10.79 -18.54
C ARG A 425 -7.51 -11.53 -19.88
N LEU A 426 -7.57 -12.86 -19.86
CA LEU A 426 -7.64 -13.68 -21.07
C LEU A 426 -8.91 -13.41 -21.89
N ALA A 427 -10.05 -13.17 -21.24
CA ALA A 427 -11.28 -12.78 -21.94
C ALA A 427 -11.13 -11.41 -22.64
N ARG A 428 -10.35 -10.48 -22.06
CA ARG A 428 -10.02 -9.17 -22.66
C ARG A 428 -8.97 -9.27 -23.77
N ALA A 429 -8.04 -10.23 -23.66
CA ALA A 429 -6.97 -10.49 -24.64
C ALA A 429 -7.50 -10.74 -26.06
N GLN A 430 -8.72 -11.25 -26.20
CA GLN A 430 -9.37 -11.41 -27.51
C GLN A 430 -9.54 -10.10 -28.28
N LYS A 431 -9.42 -8.95 -27.60
CA LYS A 431 -9.67 -7.61 -28.18
C LYS A 431 -8.42 -6.73 -28.28
N ARG A 432 -7.31 -7.05 -27.60
CA ARG A 432 -6.10 -6.21 -27.51
C ARG A 432 -4.83 -7.05 -27.31
N ALA A 433 -3.75 -6.69 -27.99
CA ALA A 433 -2.45 -7.34 -27.87
C ALA A 433 -1.85 -7.20 -26.45
N ASP A 434 -1.89 -5.99 -25.88
CA ASP A 434 -1.38 -5.73 -24.53
C ASP A 434 -2.07 -6.60 -23.46
N ALA A 435 -3.39 -6.79 -23.59
CA ALA A 435 -4.16 -7.65 -22.70
C ALA A 435 -3.80 -9.14 -22.85
N PHE A 436 -3.29 -9.57 -24.01
CA PHE A 436 -2.74 -10.91 -24.17
C PHE A 436 -1.43 -11.08 -23.40
N ASP A 437 -0.52 -10.11 -23.51
CA ASP A 437 0.76 -10.13 -22.79
C ASP A 437 0.54 -10.10 -21.27
N GLU A 438 -0.36 -9.24 -20.78
CA GLU A 438 -0.80 -9.23 -19.38
C GLU A 438 -1.34 -10.61 -18.94
N SER A 439 -2.13 -11.29 -19.79
CA SER A 439 -2.65 -12.62 -19.47
C SER A 439 -1.53 -13.67 -19.38
N GLN A 440 -0.50 -13.59 -20.23
CA GLN A 440 0.65 -14.50 -20.15
C GLN A 440 1.48 -14.23 -18.91
N GLN A 441 1.66 -12.98 -18.52
CA GLN A 441 2.33 -12.60 -17.28
C GLN A 441 1.57 -13.14 -16.05
N ALA A 442 0.25 -12.93 -15.99
CA ALA A 442 -0.59 -13.49 -14.92
C ALA A 442 -0.49 -15.03 -14.83
N LYS A 443 -0.47 -15.73 -15.98
CA LYS A 443 -0.25 -17.18 -16.04
C LYS A 443 1.12 -17.60 -15.51
N MET A 444 2.17 -16.85 -15.83
CA MET A 444 3.53 -17.14 -15.34
C MET A 444 3.63 -16.93 -13.82
N ARG A 445 2.97 -15.89 -13.28
CA ARG A 445 2.88 -15.66 -11.82
C ARG A 445 2.24 -16.84 -11.08
N LEU A 446 1.10 -17.33 -11.57
CA LEU A 446 0.44 -18.52 -11.02
C LEU A 446 1.35 -19.76 -10.99
N ARG A 447 2.28 -19.89 -11.95
CA ARG A 447 3.20 -21.02 -12.03
C ARG A 447 4.42 -20.87 -11.12
N LYS A 448 4.88 -19.65 -10.85
CA LYS A 448 6.05 -19.37 -10.00
C LYS A 448 5.87 -19.93 -8.57
N ARG A 449 4.63 -19.97 -8.08
CA ARG A 449 4.25 -20.44 -6.73
C ARG A 449 4.15 -21.96 -6.58
N ASN A 450 4.32 -22.72 -7.66
CA ASN A 450 4.06 -24.16 -7.64
C ASN A 450 4.97 -24.92 -6.65
N GLY A 451 6.21 -24.48 -6.46
CA GLY A 451 7.14 -25.07 -5.49
C GLY A 451 6.65 -24.92 -4.04
N GLU A 452 6.39 -23.68 -3.62
CA GLU A 452 5.83 -23.33 -2.30
C GLU A 452 4.51 -24.07 -2.03
N GLN A 453 3.58 -24.07 -3.00
CA GLN A 453 2.30 -24.77 -2.89
C GLN A 453 2.47 -26.29 -2.71
N LYS A 454 3.46 -26.89 -3.40
CA LYS A 454 3.74 -28.33 -3.30
C LYS A 454 4.28 -28.70 -1.92
N GLU A 455 5.15 -27.88 -1.35
CA GLU A 455 5.67 -28.07 0.01
C GLU A 455 4.56 -27.98 1.05
N LEU A 456 3.74 -26.92 0.98
CA LEU A 456 2.61 -26.71 1.87
C LEU A 456 1.57 -27.85 1.77
N LEU A 457 1.26 -28.29 0.55
CA LEU A 457 0.38 -29.43 0.33
C LEU A 457 0.95 -30.72 0.93
N GLY A 458 2.26 -30.95 0.79
CA GLY A 458 2.93 -32.09 1.40
C GLY A 458 2.80 -32.12 2.93
N LEU A 459 2.95 -30.95 3.58
CA LEU A 459 2.77 -30.81 5.02
C LEU A 459 1.32 -31.10 5.44
N CYS A 460 0.33 -30.51 4.78
CA CYS A 460 -1.08 -30.73 5.13
C CYS A 460 -1.55 -32.17 4.87
N LEU A 461 -1.05 -32.82 3.81
CA LEU A 461 -1.35 -34.24 3.55
C LEU A 461 -0.75 -35.14 4.63
N PHE A 462 0.44 -34.80 5.16
CA PHE A 462 1.03 -35.51 6.29
C PHE A 462 0.20 -35.35 7.57
N ASP A 463 -0.30 -34.14 7.84
CA ASP A 463 -1.15 -33.88 9.01
C ASP A 463 -2.62 -34.30 8.84
N ALA A 464 -3.04 -34.72 7.64
CA ALA A 464 -4.41 -35.16 7.37
C ALA A 464 -4.82 -36.35 8.26
N ASP A 465 -3.91 -37.27 8.57
CA ASP A 465 -4.18 -38.39 9.48
C ASP A 465 -4.48 -37.91 10.91
N ARG A 466 -3.79 -36.86 11.37
CA ARG A 466 -4.03 -36.25 12.70
C ARG A 466 -5.39 -35.57 12.74
N ALA A 467 -5.75 -34.83 11.69
CA ALA A 467 -7.08 -34.26 11.54
C ALA A 467 -8.17 -35.35 11.49
N GLY A 468 -7.92 -36.45 10.76
CA GLY A 468 -8.81 -37.60 10.66
C GLY A 468 -9.06 -38.27 12.01
N ALA A 469 -8.02 -38.43 12.84
CA ALA A 469 -8.16 -38.97 14.19
C ALA A 469 -9.03 -38.07 15.09
N VAL A 470 -8.92 -36.74 14.95
CA VAL A 470 -9.79 -35.78 15.66
C VAL A 470 -11.23 -35.88 15.16
N ALA A 471 -11.44 -35.96 13.83
CA ALA A 471 -12.75 -36.14 13.23
C ALA A 471 -13.45 -37.43 13.71
N GLN A 472 -12.73 -38.56 13.75
CA GLN A 472 -13.25 -39.84 14.26
C GLN A 472 -13.68 -39.73 15.73
N ARG A 473 -12.89 -39.06 16.59
CA ARG A 473 -13.23 -38.86 18.00
C ARG A 473 -14.48 -38.00 18.18
N ALA A 474 -14.65 -36.98 17.35
CA ALA A 474 -15.85 -36.15 17.36
C ALA A 474 -17.11 -36.95 17.00
N VAL A 475 -17.02 -37.86 16.03
CA VAL A 475 -18.13 -38.77 15.64
C VAL A 475 -18.39 -39.86 16.69
N ALA A 476 -17.35 -40.35 17.37
CA ALA A 476 -17.44 -41.40 18.38
C ALA A 476 -17.97 -40.90 19.75
N THR A 477 -18.12 -39.60 19.96
CA THR A 477 -18.65 -39.03 21.20
C THR A 477 -20.18 -38.92 21.09
N PRO A 478 -20.98 -39.74 21.79
CA PRO A 478 -22.43 -39.59 21.77
C PRO A 478 -22.82 -38.23 22.38
N PRO A 479 -23.90 -37.58 21.92
CA PRO A 479 -24.37 -36.36 22.53
C PRO A 479 -24.70 -36.65 24.00
N VAL A 480 -23.98 -35.99 24.91
CA VAL A 480 -24.37 -35.95 26.32
C VAL A 480 -25.73 -35.28 26.32
N ALA A 481 -26.78 -36.06 26.59
CA ALA A 481 -28.12 -35.54 26.79
C ALA A 481 -28.05 -34.52 27.93
N VAL A 482 -28.15 -33.24 27.59
CA VAL A 482 -28.42 -32.19 28.56
C VAL A 482 -29.79 -32.52 29.14
N ALA A 483 -29.80 -33.04 30.36
CA ALA A 483 -31.02 -33.28 31.10
C ALA A 483 -31.80 -31.96 31.17
N ALA A 484 -33.02 -31.97 30.61
CA ALA A 484 -33.92 -30.84 30.70
C ALA A 484 -34.15 -30.47 32.18
N PRO A 485 -34.20 -29.18 32.54
CA PRO A 485 -34.54 -28.78 33.89
C PRO A 485 -35.97 -29.25 34.20
N THR A 486 -36.09 -30.07 35.23
CA THR A 486 -37.35 -30.54 35.78
C THR A 486 -38.23 -29.34 36.14
N GLN A 487 -39.41 -29.25 35.53
CA GLN A 487 -40.43 -28.30 35.98
C GLN A 487 -40.83 -28.63 37.43
N PRO A 488 -40.91 -27.66 38.34
CA PRO A 488 -41.55 -27.89 39.64
C PRO A 488 -43.05 -28.05 39.42
N SER A 489 -43.59 -29.14 39.94
CA SER A 489 -45.02 -29.40 40.05
C SER A 489 -45.71 -28.34 40.90
N ALA A 490 -46.92 -27.96 40.48
CA ALA A 490 -47.83 -27.12 41.21
C ALA A 490 -48.32 -27.85 42.47
N ASP A 491 -47.62 -27.67 43.58
CA ASP A 491 -48.09 -27.88 44.95
C ASP A 491 -47.07 -27.24 45.88
N ASP A 492 -47.12 -25.91 45.98
CA ASP A 492 -46.66 -25.15 47.16
C ASP A 492 -47.18 -23.72 47.01
N THR A 493 -48.50 -23.59 47.06
CA THR A 493 -49.13 -22.32 47.41
C THR A 493 -49.47 -22.39 48.89
N VAL A 494 -49.18 -21.31 49.61
CA VAL A 494 -49.59 -20.96 50.99
C VAL A 494 -48.49 -21.09 52.04
N ALA A 495 -47.63 -20.07 52.10
CA ALA A 495 -47.31 -19.41 53.38
C ALA A 495 -46.55 -18.09 53.16
N ALA A 496 -46.88 -17.13 54.03
CA ALA A 496 -46.11 -15.93 54.39
C ALA A 496 -46.19 -14.70 53.47
N ALA A 497 -47.22 -13.91 53.78
CA ALA A 497 -47.40 -12.52 53.44
C ALA A 497 -46.35 -11.55 54.05
N ARG A 498 -46.16 -10.43 53.33
CA ARG A 498 -45.84 -9.06 53.79
C ARG A 498 -44.42 -8.78 54.34
N LYS A 499 -43.67 -7.98 53.56
CA LYS A 499 -43.28 -6.60 53.93
C LYS A 499 -42.53 -5.90 52.77
N ASP A 500 -43.17 -4.92 52.17
CA ASP A 500 -42.53 -3.77 51.48
C ASP A 500 -42.31 -2.64 52.50
N PRO A 501 -41.31 -1.74 52.37
CA PRO A 501 -41.35 -0.64 51.39
C PRO A 501 -39.95 -0.10 50.95
N PRO A 502 -39.85 1.06 50.26
CA PRO A 502 -40.52 1.49 49.03
C PRO A 502 -39.50 1.84 47.91
N VAL A 503 -39.95 1.75 46.65
CA VAL A 503 -39.25 2.31 45.48
C VAL A 503 -39.89 3.65 45.12
N GLN A 504 -39.08 4.69 44.93
CA GLN A 504 -39.47 5.92 44.23
C GLN A 504 -38.67 6.09 42.92
N PRO A 505 -39.23 6.80 41.93
CA PRO A 505 -39.01 6.53 40.50
C PRO A 505 -38.15 7.60 39.83
N SER A 506 -37.53 7.26 38.69
CA SER A 506 -37.01 8.27 37.76
C SER A 506 -36.89 7.71 36.34
N SER A 507 -37.84 8.07 35.46
CA SER A 507 -37.61 8.12 34.03
C SER A 507 -38.18 9.41 33.45
N ILE A 508 -37.24 10.25 32.97
CA ILE A 508 -37.25 10.98 31.69
C ILE A 508 -38.31 12.09 31.51
N ALA A 509 -37.81 13.33 31.48
CA ALA A 509 -38.48 14.50 30.91
C ALA A 509 -37.97 14.77 29.48
N PRO A 510 -38.80 15.28 28.56
CA PRO A 510 -38.36 15.89 27.30
C PRO A 510 -38.14 17.40 27.46
N VAL A 511 -37.08 17.94 26.85
CA VAL A 511 -36.78 19.38 26.81
C VAL A 511 -37.33 19.98 25.51
N ALA A 512 -38.15 21.02 25.66
CA ALA A 512 -38.68 21.88 24.60
C ALA A 512 -37.78 23.13 24.39
N PRO A 513 -37.95 23.91 23.30
CA PRO A 513 -36.97 24.85 22.77
C PRO A 513 -37.18 26.30 23.26
N SER A 514 -36.15 27.13 23.15
CA SER A 514 -36.24 28.58 23.36
C SER A 514 -35.58 29.39 22.23
N GLN A 515 -36.41 30.30 21.70
CA GLN A 515 -36.14 31.67 21.24
C GLN A 515 -35.41 31.89 19.89
N THR A 516 -36.11 32.27 18.82
CA THR A 516 -36.65 33.61 18.44
C THR A 516 -35.57 34.67 18.17
N GLY A 517 -35.44 35.05 16.89
CA GLY A 517 -34.81 36.31 16.48
C GLY A 517 -34.30 36.32 15.04
N SER A 518 -35.18 36.37 14.02
CA SER A 518 -34.77 36.82 12.69
C SER A 518 -35.76 37.85 12.16
N GLY A 519 -35.30 39.10 12.09
CA GLY A 519 -35.93 40.14 11.29
C GLY A 519 -35.89 39.75 9.81
N GLY A 520 -36.96 40.09 9.10
CA GLY A 520 -37.12 39.77 7.69
C GLY A 520 -36.27 40.64 6.78
N ASP A 521 -36.22 40.25 5.50
CA ASP A 521 -36.77 41.13 4.49
C ASP A 521 -37.19 40.35 3.23
N ARG A 522 -38.13 40.96 2.53
CA ARG A 522 -38.96 40.47 1.43
C ARG A 522 -38.24 40.37 0.09
N SER A 523 -38.86 39.51 -0.74
CA SER A 523 -39.03 39.60 -2.21
C SER A 523 -37.77 39.49 -3.07
N GLY A 524 -37.71 38.66 -4.11
CA GLY A 524 -38.78 38.13 -4.93
C GLY A 524 -38.55 38.54 -6.39
N ARG A 525 -37.75 37.75 -7.11
CA ARG A 525 -37.96 37.29 -8.49
C ARG A 525 -36.75 36.49 -8.96
#